data_AF-A0A523R2Z9-F1
#
_entry.id   AF-A0A523R2Z9-F1
#
_cell.length_a   1.000
_cell.length_b   1.000
_cell.length_c   1.000
_cell.angle_alpha   90.00
_cell.angle_beta   90.00
_cell.angle_gamma   90.00
#
_symmetry.space_group_name_H-M   'P 1'
#
loop_
_entity.id
_entity.type
_entity.pdbx_description
1 polymer ?
#
loop_
_entity_poly.entity_id
_entity_poly.type
_entity_poly.pdbx_seq_one_letter_code
_entity_poly.pdbx_strand_id
1 'polypeptide(L)'
;ALGKPSEAFGDLYKEFDEDRFIARLPSPPYLFMDRITHIEPEQWVLKEGGWIEAEYDVTSDAWYFSSNRTPLMPFCVLLEIALQPCGWLAAYMGSALKSKKDLRFRNLGGNATLFHEVLPEAKTLTMRTRLTQVSEAADMIIEQFDIQVLQTDEMIYKGDLTFGFFSKESLAQQVGIHDAKQNIYNPSSDELKIAKSFQLKDTPPFSPDTADPQYMDSTPSLAMPAKALRMIDIIDIYIPDGGPFGLGFIRGTKKVDPSEWFFKAHFYQDPVCPGSLGIESFLQLIKFIAFNRWGHLADSYRFGHIIGKPHSWTYRGQITPENTKIEVEAVVTSLHDMPVPYIMANGYLKVDGLYIYKMENFGIKLVSIK
;
A
#
# COMPACT_ATOMS: atom_id res chain seq x y z
N ALA A 1 5.10 13.34 -12.54
CA ALA A 1 5.01 13.64 -11.09
C ALA A 1 5.07 15.16 -10.80
N LEU A 2 6.19 15.86 -11.09
CA LEU A 2 6.39 17.26 -10.64
C LEU A 2 6.35 18.32 -11.75
N GLY A 3 6.54 17.94 -13.03
CA GLY A 3 6.58 18.87 -14.17
C GLY A 3 5.21 19.35 -14.63
N LYS A 4 5.17 20.13 -15.71
CA LYS A 4 3.93 20.62 -16.31
C LYS A 4 3.11 19.46 -16.89
N PRO A 5 1.80 19.34 -16.59
CA PRO A 5 0.96 18.32 -17.20
C PRO A 5 0.95 18.39 -18.73
N SER A 6 1.04 19.59 -19.33
CA SER A 6 1.10 19.74 -20.78
C SER A 6 2.38 19.19 -21.42
N GLU A 7 3.50 19.19 -20.70
CA GLU A 7 4.76 18.57 -21.18
C GLU A 7 4.66 17.04 -21.22
N ALA A 8 3.81 16.44 -20.37
CA ALA A 8 3.59 15.00 -20.33
C ALA A 8 2.46 14.53 -21.26
N PHE A 9 1.38 15.29 -21.35
CA PHE A 9 0.14 14.86 -22.00
C PHE A 9 -0.32 15.77 -23.14
N GLY A 10 0.43 16.81 -23.50
CA GLY A 10 0.14 17.69 -24.64
C GLY A 10 -0.78 18.88 -24.34
N ASP A 11 -1.12 19.60 -25.41
CA ASP A 11 -1.68 20.96 -25.33
C ASP A 11 -3.03 21.08 -24.60
N LEU A 12 -3.88 20.04 -24.64
CA LEU A 12 -5.16 20.06 -23.90
C LEU A 12 -4.94 20.16 -22.38
N TYR A 13 -3.75 19.83 -21.88
CA TYR A 13 -3.45 19.84 -20.46
C TYR A 13 -2.82 21.17 -20.00
N LYS A 14 -2.69 22.17 -20.89
CA LYS A 14 -2.17 23.51 -20.53
C LYS A 14 -2.99 24.20 -19.44
N GLU A 15 -4.29 23.93 -19.34
CA GLU A 15 -5.13 24.47 -18.27
C GLU A 15 -4.71 23.98 -16.87
N PHE A 16 -4.00 22.86 -16.78
CA PHE A 16 -3.49 22.29 -15.52
C PHE A 16 -2.04 22.68 -15.21
N ASP A 17 -1.41 23.50 -16.06
CA ASP A 17 -0.04 23.98 -15.81
C ASP A 17 -0.02 25.07 -14.72
N GLU A 18 -1.05 25.91 -14.67
CA GLU A 18 -1.12 27.08 -13.79
C GLU A 18 -2.49 27.26 -13.12
N ASP A 19 -3.59 27.13 -13.87
CA ASP A 19 -4.92 27.57 -13.44
C ASP A 19 -5.73 26.51 -12.69
N ARG A 20 -5.53 25.22 -13.00
CA ARG A 20 -6.33 24.11 -12.47
C ARG A 20 -5.47 23.02 -11.82
N PHE A 21 -6.06 22.33 -10.86
CA PHE A 21 -5.45 21.14 -10.31
C PHE A 21 -5.71 19.91 -11.19
N ILE A 22 -4.69 19.04 -11.26
CA ILE A 22 -4.82 17.67 -11.74
C ILE A 22 -4.15 16.70 -10.77
N ALA A 23 -4.75 15.52 -10.59
CA ALA A 23 -4.12 14.44 -9.85
C ALA A 23 -2.82 14.01 -10.55
N ARG A 24 -1.78 13.73 -9.77
CA ARG A 24 -0.45 13.41 -10.26
C ARG A 24 0.01 12.08 -9.68
N LEU A 25 0.93 11.42 -10.37
CA LEU A 25 1.69 10.31 -9.78
C LEU A 25 2.49 10.79 -8.56
N PRO A 26 2.83 9.89 -7.63
CA PRO A 26 3.76 10.20 -6.55
C PRO A 26 5.09 10.72 -7.10
N SER A 27 5.80 11.52 -6.31
CA SER A 27 7.15 11.96 -6.62
C SER A 27 8.19 11.06 -5.92
N PRO A 28 9.46 11.08 -6.36
CA PRO A 28 10.53 10.40 -5.63
C PRO A 28 10.54 10.79 -4.13
N PRO A 29 10.79 9.84 -3.23
CA PRO A 29 11.28 8.47 -3.46
C PRO A 29 10.17 7.42 -3.66
N TYR A 30 8.91 7.84 -3.86
CA TYR A 30 7.74 6.95 -4.01
C TYR A 30 7.22 6.83 -5.46
N LEU A 31 7.96 7.38 -6.42
CA LEU A 31 7.70 7.17 -7.84
C LEU A 31 8.31 5.82 -8.24
N PHE A 32 7.49 4.87 -8.69
CA PHE A 32 7.91 3.53 -9.07
C PHE A 32 7.49 3.20 -10.50
N MET A 33 7.67 4.17 -11.39
CA MET A 33 7.43 4.04 -12.82
C MET A 33 8.45 4.90 -13.55
N ASP A 34 9.36 4.26 -14.28
CA ASP A 34 10.46 4.93 -14.98
C ASP A 34 10.07 5.35 -16.39
N ARG A 35 9.26 4.54 -17.07
CA ARG A 35 8.88 4.76 -18.47
C ARG A 35 7.59 4.05 -18.84
N ILE A 36 6.95 4.57 -19.89
CA ILE A 36 5.88 3.91 -20.64
C ILE A 36 6.50 3.36 -21.91
N THR A 37 6.33 2.08 -22.18
CA THR A 37 6.94 1.38 -23.33
C THR A 37 5.92 1.05 -24.41
N HIS A 38 4.65 0.92 -24.05
CA HIS A 38 3.57 0.59 -24.98
C HIS A 38 2.25 1.25 -24.58
N ILE A 39 1.49 1.71 -25.57
CA ILE A 39 0.19 2.34 -25.38
C ILE A 39 -0.74 1.89 -26.52
N GLU A 40 -1.80 1.17 -26.19
CA GLU A 40 -2.87 0.83 -27.13
C GLU A 40 -4.02 1.86 -27.14
N PRO A 41 -4.47 2.42 -26.00
CA PRO A 41 -5.57 3.37 -25.98
C PRO A 41 -5.24 4.67 -26.72
N GLU A 42 -6.28 5.32 -27.25
CA GLU A 42 -6.15 6.63 -27.87
C GLU A 42 -6.07 7.73 -26.80
N GLN A 43 -5.13 8.66 -26.97
CA GLN A 43 -4.95 9.78 -26.06
C GLN A 43 -6.24 10.62 -25.96
N TRP A 44 -6.59 11.02 -24.74
CA TRP A 44 -7.77 11.84 -24.43
C TRP A 44 -9.14 11.22 -24.79
N VAL A 45 -9.18 9.93 -25.11
CA VAL A 45 -10.41 9.18 -25.32
C VAL A 45 -10.65 8.29 -24.12
N LEU A 46 -11.53 8.72 -23.22
CA LEU A 46 -11.94 7.93 -22.06
C LEU A 46 -12.85 6.78 -22.50
N LYS A 47 -12.23 5.62 -22.73
CA LYS A 47 -12.91 4.42 -23.22
C LYS A 47 -12.25 3.15 -22.67
N GLU A 48 -13.09 2.17 -22.38
CA GLU A 48 -12.68 0.83 -21.92
C GLU A 48 -11.86 0.09 -22.98
N GLY A 49 -10.93 -0.75 -22.51
CA GLY A 49 -10.06 -1.59 -23.32
C GLY A 49 -8.68 -0.98 -23.58
N GLY A 50 -7.85 -1.76 -24.29
CA GLY A 50 -6.46 -1.43 -24.59
C GLY A 50 -5.54 -1.56 -23.37
N TRP A 51 -4.37 -2.15 -23.56
CA TRP A 51 -3.32 -2.19 -22.54
C TRP A 51 -2.34 -1.05 -22.71
N ILE A 52 -1.84 -0.55 -21.58
CA ILE A 52 -0.55 0.14 -21.54
C ILE A 52 0.47 -0.77 -20.88
N GLU A 53 1.74 -0.55 -21.22
CA GLU A 53 2.87 -1.16 -20.53
C GLU A 53 3.82 -0.08 -20.02
N ALA A 54 4.20 -0.23 -18.76
CA ALA A 54 5.13 0.62 -18.05
C ALA A 54 6.25 -0.24 -17.47
N GLU A 55 7.41 0.34 -17.24
CA GLU A 55 8.54 -0.36 -16.61
C GLU A 55 9.03 0.37 -15.37
N TYR A 56 9.52 -0.41 -14.41
CA TYR A 56 10.27 0.04 -13.25
C TYR A 56 11.53 -0.80 -13.08
N ASP A 57 12.68 -0.15 -13.05
CA ASP A 57 13.97 -0.80 -12.84
C ASP A 57 14.23 -0.95 -11.32
N VAL A 58 14.30 -2.19 -10.87
CA VAL A 58 14.64 -2.56 -9.50
C VAL A 58 16.14 -2.52 -9.33
N THR A 59 16.64 -1.58 -8.52
CA THR A 59 18.04 -1.54 -8.13
C THR A 59 18.24 -2.25 -6.79
N SER A 60 19.34 -3.00 -6.66
CA SER A 60 19.60 -3.79 -5.46
C SER A 60 19.86 -2.94 -4.22
N ASP A 61 20.23 -1.67 -4.41
CA ASP A 61 20.46 -0.66 -3.39
C ASP A 61 19.24 0.22 -3.11
N ALA A 62 18.07 -0.08 -3.71
CA ALA A 62 16.87 0.71 -3.52
C ALA A 62 16.53 0.86 -2.03
N TRP A 63 16.16 2.08 -1.64
CA TRP A 63 16.01 2.49 -0.24
C TRP A 63 15.09 1.57 0.58
N TYR A 64 14.09 0.99 -0.08
CA TYR A 64 13.08 0.16 0.57
C TYR A 64 13.60 -1.21 0.99
N PHE A 65 14.66 -1.76 0.39
CA PHE A 65 15.25 -3.02 0.85
C PHE A 65 15.95 -2.82 2.19
N SER A 66 16.81 -1.81 2.28
CA SER A 66 17.49 -1.46 3.55
C SER A 66 16.49 -1.03 4.63
N SER A 67 15.43 -0.30 4.25
CA SER A 67 14.39 0.13 5.18
C SER A 67 13.47 -1.01 5.63
N ASN A 68 13.20 -2.00 4.78
CA ASN A 68 12.46 -3.21 5.17
C ASN A 68 13.35 -4.18 5.97
N ARG A 69 14.67 -4.02 5.89
CA ARG A 69 15.70 -4.83 6.56
C ARG A 69 15.61 -6.32 6.23
N THR A 70 15.20 -6.62 5.00
CA THR A 70 15.13 -7.94 4.39
C THR A 70 15.23 -7.76 2.88
N PRO A 71 15.79 -8.70 2.10
CA PRO A 71 15.88 -8.60 0.64
C PRO A 71 14.50 -8.65 -0.05
N LEU A 72 13.41 -8.79 0.70
CA LEU A 72 12.06 -8.77 0.13
C LEU A 72 11.59 -7.35 -0.15
N MET A 73 11.09 -7.08 -1.36
CA MET A 73 10.38 -5.83 -1.65
C MET A 73 9.15 -5.71 -0.72
N PRO A 74 9.02 -4.61 0.06
CA PRO A 74 7.87 -4.45 0.94
C PRO A 74 6.58 -4.34 0.12
N PHE A 75 5.47 -4.80 0.71
CA PHE A 75 4.23 -4.94 -0.03
C PHE A 75 3.68 -3.58 -0.49
N CYS A 76 3.89 -2.52 0.30
CA CYS A 76 3.51 -1.17 -0.12
C CYS A 76 4.17 -0.75 -1.44
N VAL A 77 5.44 -1.06 -1.65
CA VAL A 77 6.17 -0.71 -2.88
C VAL A 77 5.66 -1.53 -4.05
N LEU A 78 5.50 -2.85 -3.88
CA LEU A 78 4.91 -3.71 -4.90
C LEU A 78 3.51 -3.24 -5.32
N LEU A 79 2.69 -2.87 -4.33
CA LEU A 79 1.35 -2.39 -4.58
C LEU A 79 1.38 -1.06 -5.34
N GLU A 80 2.25 -0.11 -4.97
CA GLU A 80 2.39 1.15 -5.71
C GLU A 80 2.87 0.98 -7.15
N ILE A 81 3.83 0.08 -7.38
CA ILE A 81 4.26 -0.32 -8.73
C ILE A 81 3.04 -0.70 -9.57
N ALA A 82 2.10 -1.44 -8.99
CA ALA A 82 0.88 -1.85 -9.66
C ALA A 82 -0.20 -0.74 -9.74
N LEU A 83 -0.25 0.20 -8.79
CA LEU A 83 -1.27 1.26 -8.73
C LEU A 83 -0.97 2.44 -9.65
N GLN A 84 0.30 2.85 -9.78
CA GLN A 84 0.69 4.09 -10.46
C GLN A 84 0.33 4.12 -11.95
N PRO A 85 0.49 3.03 -12.73
CA PRO A 85 0.07 3.02 -14.12
C PRO A 85 -1.45 3.28 -14.31
N CYS A 86 -2.30 2.96 -13.33
CA CYS A 86 -3.73 3.29 -13.39
C CYS A 86 -3.96 4.82 -13.40
N GLY A 87 -3.28 5.54 -12.50
CA GLY A 87 -3.37 7.00 -12.45
C GLY A 87 -2.77 7.67 -13.69
N TRP A 88 -1.68 7.09 -14.23
CA TRP A 88 -1.13 7.55 -15.50
C TRP A 88 -2.10 7.32 -16.66
N LEU A 89 -2.72 6.13 -16.74
CA LEU A 89 -3.67 5.78 -17.80
C LEU A 89 -4.91 6.67 -17.76
N ALA A 90 -5.47 6.92 -16.58
CA ALA A 90 -6.61 7.82 -16.39
C ALA A 90 -6.27 9.25 -16.88
N ALA A 91 -5.08 9.75 -16.54
CA ALA A 91 -4.60 11.02 -17.04
C ALA A 91 -4.39 11.00 -18.57
N TYR A 92 -3.80 9.94 -19.12
CA TYR A 92 -3.58 9.81 -20.57
C TYR A 92 -4.89 9.79 -21.37
N MET A 93 -5.90 9.09 -20.87
CA MET A 93 -7.24 8.99 -21.46
C MET A 93 -8.09 10.25 -21.29
N GLY A 94 -7.63 11.27 -20.56
CA GLY A 94 -8.36 12.53 -20.44
C GLY A 94 -9.40 12.56 -19.32
N SER A 95 -9.36 11.69 -18.31
CA SER A 95 -10.39 11.64 -17.25
C SER A 95 -10.57 12.99 -16.54
N ALA A 96 -9.48 13.74 -16.32
CA ALA A 96 -9.55 15.07 -15.71
C ALA A 96 -10.24 16.12 -16.60
N LEU A 97 -10.19 15.96 -17.94
CA LEU A 97 -10.84 16.86 -18.90
C LEU A 97 -12.37 16.70 -18.92
N LYS A 98 -12.89 15.62 -18.34
CA LYS A 98 -14.33 15.33 -18.27
C LYS A 98 -15.09 16.25 -17.30
N SER A 99 -14.36 16.96 -16.44
CA SER A 99 -14.94 17.87 -15.46
C SER A 99 -14.30 19.24 -15.48
N LYS A 100 -15.10 20.26 -15.16
CA LYS A 100 -14.62 21.62 -14.89
C LYS A 100 -14.15 21.81 -13.44
N LYS A 101 -14.44 20.85 -12.56
CA LYS A 101 -13.98 20.86 -11.17
C LYS A 101 -12.59 20.23 -11.07
N ASP A 102 -11.86 20.64 -10.05
CA ASP A 102 -10.59 20.01 -9.68
C ASP A 102 -10.87 18.69 -8.97
N LEU A 103 -10.47 17.59 -9.61
CA LEU A 103 -10.74 16.24 -9.14
C LEU A 103 -9.50 15.57 -8.58
N ARG A 104 -9.62 14.97 -7.40
CA ARG A 104 -8.60 14.14 -6.74
C ARG A 104 -8.81 12.68 -7.11
N PHE A 105 -7.72 11.96 -7.40
CA PHE A 105 -7.76 10.54 -7.72
C PHE A 105 -7.46 9.70 -6.47
N ARG A 106 -8.32 8.72 -6.15
CA ARG A 106 -8.19 7.86 -4.97
C ARG A 106 -8.47 6.42 -5.34
N ASN A 107 -7.62 5.50 -4.87
CA ASN A 107 -7.98 4.08 -4.87
C ASN A 107 -9.13 3.86 -3.89
N LEU A 108 -10.08 3.01 -4.25
CA LEU A 108 -11.25 2.64 -3.45
C LEU A 108 -11.19 1.18 -2.98
N GLY A 109 -10.24 0.42 -3.49
CA GLY A 109 -10.03 -0.97 -3.18
C GLY A 109 -9.45 -1.76 -4.35
N GLY A 110 -9.29 -3.05 -4.13
CA GLY A 110 -8.87 -3.99 -5.14
C GLY A 110 -8.87 -5.42 -4.63
N ASN A 111 -8.77 -6.36 -5.57
CA ASN A 111 -8.57 -7.78 -5.33
C ASN A 111 -7.36 -8.22 -6.14
N ALA A 112 -6.43 -8.95 -5.54
CA ALA A 112 -5.23 -9.36 -6.25
C ALA A 112 -4.61 -10.63 -5.68
N THR A 113 -3.72 -11.24 -6.45
CA THR A 113 -2.93 -12.41 -6.06
C THR A 113 -1.47 -12.14 -6.38
N LEU A 114 -0.63 -12.35 -5.37
CA LEU A 114 0.83 -12.42 -5.53
C LEU A 114 1.23 -13.83 -5.93
N PHE A 115 2.04 -13.97 -6.97
CA PHE A 115 2.50 -15.27 -7.47
C PHE A 115 3.98 -15.50 -7.13
N HIS A 116 4.80 -14.45 -7.23
CA HIS A 116 6.22 -14.51 -6.90
C HIS A 116 6.66 -13.31 -6.04
N GLU A 117 7.67 -13.52 -5.21
CA GLU A 117 8.29 -12.44 -4.42
C GLU A 117 9.28 -11.67 -5.28
N VAL A 118 9.37 -10.35 -5.09
CA VAL A 118 10.38 -9.51 -5.75
C VAL A 118 11.57 -9.34 -4.82
N LEU A 119 12.74 -9.74 -5.32
CA LEU A 119 14.04 -9.68 -4.65
C LEU A 119 14.96 -8.65 -5.36
N PRO A 120 16.13 -8.29 -4.79
CA PRO A 120 16.99 -7.23 -5.32
C PRO A 120 17.52 -7.52 -6.73
N GLU A 121 17.48 -8.79 -7.16
CA GLU A 121 17.94 -9.23 -8.48
C GLU A 121 16.89 -9.10 -9.59
N ALA A 122 15.68 -8.60 -9.29
CA ALA A 122 14.56 -8.60 -10.23
C ALA A 122 14.79 -7.78 -11.52
N LYS A 123 15.80 -6.90 -11.54
CA LYS A 123 16.21 -6.01 -12.64
C LYS A 123 15.12 -5.07 -13.15
N THR A 124 14.13 -5.57 -13.86
CA THR A 124 13.05 -4.76 -14.45
C THR A 124 11.72 -5.47 -14.25
N LEU A 125 10.75 -4.71 -13.76
CA LEU A 125 9.36 -5.11 -13.68
C LEU A 125 8.57 -4.42 -14.80
N THR A 126 7.74 -5.17 -15.50
CA THR A 126 6.81 -4.66 -16.50
C THR A 126 5.41 -4.65 -15.92
N MET A 127 4.82 -3.46 -15.80
CA MET A 127 3.46 -3.27 -15.33
C MET A 127 2.53 -3.09 -16.53
N ARG A 128 1.48 -3.92 -16.59
CA ARG A 128 0.41 -3.79 -17.60
C ARG A 128 -0.87 -3.37 -16.93
N THR A 129 -1.52 -2.37 -17.49
CA THR A 129 -2.80 -1.86 -16.97
C THR A 129 -3.77 -1.58 -18.10
N ARG A 130 -5.05 -1.87 -17.89
CA ARG A 130 -6.14 -1.47 -18.79
C ARG A 130 -7.35 -0.98 -18.01
N LEU A 131 -8.04 0.02 -18.55
CA LEU A 131 -9.35 0.43 -18.05
C LEU A 131 -10.40 -0.58 -18.52
N THR A 132 -11.15 -1.17 -17.60
CA THR A 132 -12.18 -2.19 -17.90
C THR A 132 -13.60 -1.65 -17.76
N GLN A 133 -13.79 -0.65 -16.90
CA GLN A 133 -15.08 0.01 -16.72
C GLN A 133 -14.87 1.47 -16.36
N VAL A 134 -15.74 2.34 -16.90
CA VAL A 134 -15.85 3.73 -16.45
C VAL A 134 -17.31 4.12 -16.24
N SER A 135 -17.57 4.84 -15.15
CA SER A 135 -18.89 5.36 -14.81
C SER A 135 -18.77 6.82 -14.40
N GLU A 136 -19.59 7.68 -15.00
CA GLU A 136 -19.67 9.11 -14.71
C GLU A 136 -20.99 9.40 -13.99
N ALA A 137 -20.93 9.93 -12.76
CA ALA A 137 -22.11 10.27 -11.97
C ALA A 137 -21.91 11.59 -11.23
N ALA A 138 -22.66 12.62 -11.63
CA ALA A 138 -22.55 13.98 -11.10
C ALA A 138 -21.10 14.51 -11.14
N ASP A 139 -20.46 14.67 -9.97
CA ASP A 139 -19.10 15.19 -9.83
C ASP A 139 -18.05 14.07 -9.61
N MET A 140 -18.43 12.82 -9.86
CA MET A 140 -17.60 11.64 -9.62
C MET A 140 -17.41 10.84 -10.89
N ILE A 141 -16.19 10.34 -11.09
CA ILE A 141 -15.87 9.34 -12.11
C ILE A 141 -15.32 8.12 -11.38
N ILE A 142 -15.88 6.95 -11.63
CA ILE A 142 -15.38 5.68 -11.09
C ILE A 142 -14.78 4.88 -12.23
N GLU A 143 -13.58 4.38 -12.02
CA GLU A 143 -12.80 3.63 -13.00
C GLU A 143 -12.36 2.30 -12.40
N GLN A 144 -12.56 1.22 -13.14
CA GLN A 144 -12.03 -0.10 -12.80
C GLN A 144 -10.91 -0.47 -13.76
N PHE A 145 -9.87 -1.07 -13.22
CA PHE A 145 -8.69 -1.45 -13.97
C PHE A 145 -8.35 -2.92 -13.72
N ASP A 146 -7.92 -3.62 -14.77
CA ASP A 146 -7.12 -4.84 -14.60
C ASP A 146 -5.65 -4.45 -14.55
N ILE A 147 -4.90 -5.13 -13.68
CA ILE A 147 -3.45 -4.95 -13.54
C ILE A 147 -2.68 -6.26 -13.63
N GLN A 148 -1.46 -6.16 -14.14
CA GLN A 148 -0.43 -7.21 -14.12
C GLN A 148 0.92 -6.57 -13.81
N VAL A 149 1.72 -7.22 -12.99
CA VAL A 149 3.15 -6.93 -12.82
C VAL A 149 3.87 -8.19 -13.21
N LEU A 150 4.80 -8.08 -14.16
CA LEU A 150 5.60 -9.18 -14.67
C LEU A 150 7.08 -8.90 -14.40
N GLN A 151 7.86 -9.97 -14.28
CA GLN A 151 9.31 -9.93 -14.36
C GLN A 151 9.71 -10.83 -15.52
N THR A 152 10.21 -10.25 -16.61
CA THR A 152 10.32 -10.97 -17.90
C THR A 152 8.92 -11.51 -18.28
N ASP A 153 8.75 -12.84 -18.39
CA ASP A 153 7.46 -13.48 -18.72
C ASP A 153 6.73 -14.07 -17.49
N GLU A 154 7.31 -13.96 -16.29
CA GLU A 154 6.72 -14.49 -15.07
C GLU A 154 5.76 -13.48 -14.44
N MET A 155 4.53 -13.91 -14.18
CA MET A 155 3.53 -13.09 -13.50
C MET A 155 3.92 -12.91 -12.04
N ILE A 156 4.23 -11.70 -11.59
CA ILE A 156 4.51 -11.39 -10.18
C ILE A 156 3.19 -11.13 -9.44
N TYR A 157 2.36 -10.23 -9.96
CA TYR A 157 1.16 -9.75 -9.26
C TYR A 157 0.04 -9.48 -10.27
N LYS A 158 -1.18 -9.90 -9.97
CA LYS A 158 -2.33 -9.67 -10.85
C LYS A 158 -3.58 -9.39 -10.03
N GLY A 159 -4.43 -8.51 -10.53
CA GLY A 159 -5.68 -8.19 -9.87
C GLY A 159 -6.55 -7.20 -10.64
N ASP A 160 -7.60 -6.77 -9.95
CA ASP A 160 -8.47 -5.68 -10.33
C ASP A 160 -8.43 -4.57 -9.27
N LEU A 161 -8.59 -3.33 -9.72
CA LEU A 161 -8.52 -2.15 -8.87
C LEU A 161 -9.69 -1.23 -9.20
N THR A 162 -10.27 -0.63 -8.17
CA THR A 162 -11.25 0.45 -8.34
C THR A 162 -10.64 1.76 -7.90
N PHE A 163 -10.73 2.79 -8.73
CA PHE A 163 -10.40 4.15 -8.39
C PHE A 163 -11.59 5.07 -8.61
N GLY A 164 -11.53 6.25 -7.99
CA GLY A 164 -12.46 7.31 -8.28
C GLY A 164 -11.79 8.67 -8.32
N PHE A 165 -12.35 9.53 -9.17
CA PHE A 165 -12.15 10.96 -9.16
C PHE A 165 -13.22 11.62 -8.31
N PHE A 166 -12.81 12.45 -7.37
CA PHE A 166 -13.69 13.12 -6.41
C PHE A 166 -13.34 14.60 -6.29
N SER A 167 -14.36 15.44 -6.12
CA SER A 167 -14.12 16.82 -5.70
C SER A 167 -13.60 16.86 -4.25
N LYS A 168 -12.97 17.98 -3.87
CA LYS A 168 -12.49 18.19 -2.50
C LYS A 168 -13.64 18.11 -1.47
N GLU A 169 -14.81 18.63 -1.83
CA GLU A 169 -16.00 18.62 -0.98
C GLU A 169 -16.52 17.21 -0.73
N SER A 170 -16.52 16.36 -1.77
CA SER A 170 -16.91 14.95 -1.64
C SER A 170 -15.95 14.19 -0.71
N LEU A 171 -14.64 14.42 -0.83
CA LEU A 171 -13.64 13.78 0.03
C LEU A 171 -13.65 14.29 1.47
N ALA A 172 -14.17 15.49 1.75
CA ALA A 172 -14.31 16.00 3.10
C ALA A 172 -15.41 15.26 3.89
N GLN A 173 -16.37 14.65 3.21
CA GLN A 173 -17.51 13.95 3.80
C GLN A 173 -17.26 12.43 3.86
N GLN A 174 -16.25 12.00 4.62
CA GLN A 174 -15.90 10.59 4.76
C GLN A 174 -16.86 9.88 5.70
N VAL A 175 -17.65 8.93 5.16
CA VAL A 175 -18.54 8.07 5.97
C VAL A 175 -17.78 6.89 6.58
N GLY A 176 -16.63 6.51 6.01
CA GLY A 176 -15.87 5.35 6.42
C GLY A 176 -16.49 4.02 5.97
N ILE A 177 -15.99 2.93 6.53
CA ILE A 177 -16.45 1.56 6.27
C ILE A 177 -17.78 1.34 7.01
N HIS A 178 -18.88 1.22 6.24
CA HIS A 178 -20.25 1.20 6.75
C HIS A 178 -20.54 0.09 7.78
N ASP A 179 -19.93 -1.08 7.59
CA ASP A 179 -20.16 -2.30 8.39
C ASP A 179 -19.05 -2.61 9.40
N ALA A 180 -18.10 -1.68 9.60
CA ALA A 180 -16.94 -1.94 10.46
C ALA A 180 -17.38 -2.24 11.91
N LYS A 181 -18.29 -1.44 12.48
CA LYS A 181 -18.68 -1.59 13.89
C LYS A 181 -19.31 -2.95 14.22
N GLN A 182 -19.95 -3.59 13.24
CA GLN A 182 -20.59 -4.90 13.40
C GLN A 182 -19.58 -6.05 13.27
N ASN A 183 -18.49 -5.84 12.51
CA ASN A 183 -17.55 -6.89 12.12
C ASN A 183 -16.20 -6.82 12.87
N ILE A 184 -15.90 -5.72 13.54
CA ILE A 184 -14.68 -5.60 14.36
C ILE A 184 -14.75 -6.51 15.58
N TYR A 185 -13.61 -7.07 15.95
CA TYR A 185 -13.46 -7.75 17.22
C TYR A 185 -13.09 -6.75 18.31
N ASN A 186 -13.83 -6.77 19.41
CA ASN A 186 -13.59 -5.94 20.58
C ASN A 186 -13.12 -6.85 21.73
N PRO A 187 -11.85 -6.77 22.15
CA PRO A 187 -11.38 -7.53 23.32
C PRO A 187 -12.22 -7.19 24.56
N SER A 188 -12.58 -8.23 25.32
CA SER A 188 -13.26 -8.09 26.60
C SER A 188 -12.37 -7.41 27.65
N SER A 189 -12.99 -6.93 28.73
CA SER A 189 -12.24 -6.34 29.86
C SER A 189 -11.23 -7.30 30.48
N ASP A 190 -11.46 -8.61 30.43
CA ASP A 190 -10.53 -9.61 30.96
C ASP A 190 -9.37 -9.87 30.00
N GLU A 191 -9.62 -9.91 28.70
CA GLU A 191 -8.57 -9.98 27.67
C GLU A 191 -7.67 -8.73 27.71
N LEU A 192 -8.23 -7.55 27.94
CA LEU A 192 -7.46 -6.31 28.09
C LEU A 192 -6.55 -6.29 29.31
N LYS A 193 -6.87 -7.03 30.40
CA LYS A 193 -6.00 -7.11 31.58
C LYS A 193 -4.73 -7.93 31.32
N ILE A 194 -4.79 -8.88 30.39
CA ILE A 194 -3.65 -9.74 30.03
C ILE A 194 -2.95 -9.29 28.74
N ALA A 195 -3.50 -8.29 28.05
CA ALA A 195 -2.92 -7.71 26.85
C ALA A 195 -1.51 -7.16 27.12
N LYS A 196 -0.61 -7.40 26.18
CA LYS A 196 0.76 -6.89 26.22
C LYS A 196 0.87 -5.63 25.36
N SER A 197 1.71 -4.69 25.78
CA SER A 197 2.02 -3.48 25.01
C SER A 197 3.53 -3.34 24.78
N PHE A 198 3.90 -2.81 23.62
CA PHE A 198 5.29 -2.67 23.20
C PHE A 198 5.51 -1.33 22.48
N GLN A 199 6.46 -0.53 22.98
CA GLN A 199 6.99 0.60 22.24
C GLN A 199 8.02 0.09 21.23
N LEU A 200 7.76 0.29 19.94
CA LEU A 200 8.72 -0.07 18.90
C LEU A 200 9.76 1.04 18.78
N LYS A 201 11.05 0.64 18.80
CA LYS A 201 12.19 1.56 18.77
C LYS A 201 12.46 2.04 17.35
N ASP A 202 12.78 3.33 17.22
CA ASP A 202 13.32 3.86 15.96
C ASP A 202 14.71 3.25 15.71
N THR A 203 14.91 2.75 14.49
CA THR A 203 16.18 2.23 14.00
C THR A 203 16.44 2.78 12.60
N PRO A 204 17.71 3.04 12.23
CA PRO A 204 18.04 3.53 10.92
C PRO A 204 17.78 2.46 9.83
N PRO A 205 17.55 2.87 8.58
CA PRO A 205 17.46 4.26 8.12
C PRO A 205 16.22 5.01 8.64
N PHE A 206 16.35 6.32 8.85
CA PHE A 206 15.28 7.16 9.43
C PHE A 206 14.37 7.80 8.37
N SER A 207 14.89 7.96 7.16
CA SER A 207 14.16 8.38 5.96
C SER A 207 14.73 7.63 4.74
N PRO A 208 13.98 7.57 3.61
CA PRO A 208 14.49 6.99 2.36
C PRO A 208 15.85 7.55 1.92
N ASP A 209 16.10 8.85 2.12
CA ASP A 209 17.35 9.52 1.73
C ASP A 209 18.57 9.12 2.57
N THR A 210 18.34 8.50 3.74
CA THR A 210 19.39 8.01 4.64
C THR A 210 19.59 6.50 4.55
N ALA A 211 18.92 5.85 3.58
CA ALA A 211 19.07 4.43 3.31
C ALA A 211 20.49 4.10 2.85
N ASP A 212 21.07 3.07 3.45
CA ASP A 212 22.37 2.51 3.09
C ASP A 212 22.24 0.97 3.07
N PRO A 213 22.69 0.29 2.00
CA PRO A 213 22.70 -1.18 1.92
C PRO A 213 23.35 -1.87 3.13
N GLN A 214 24.33 -1.24 3.81
CA GLN A 214 24.99 -1.77 5.01
C GLN A 214 24.03 -2.08 6.17
N TYR A 215 22.84 -1.46 6.20
CA TYR A 215 21.83 -1.77 7.22
C TYR A 215 21.22 -3.17 7.05
N MET A 216 21.28 -3.77 5.86
CA MET A 216 20.83 -5.14 5.65
C MET A 216 21.79 -6.17 6.26
N ASP A 217 23.10 -5.97 6.08
CA ASP A 217 24.14 -6.93 6.50
C ASP A 217 24.22 -7.14 8.02
N SER A 218 23.76 -6.16 8.79
CA SER A 218 23.82 -6.14 10.25
C SER A 218 22.50 -6.50 10.94
N THR A 219 21.46 -6.88 10.18
CA THR A 219 20.11 -7.07 10.71
C THR A 219 19.69 -8.55 10.78
N PRO A 220 19.10 -9.02 11.91
CA PRO A 220 18.43 -10.33 11.94
C PRO A 220 17.35 -10.44 10.87
N SER A 221 17.23 -11.58 10.19
CA SER A 221 16.33 -11.74 9.05
C SER A 221 14.82 -11.68 9.38
N LEU A 222 14.46 -11.80 10.66
CA LEU A 222 13.11 -11.58 11.20
C LEU A 222 13.00 -10.22 11.93
N ALA A 223 13.51 -9.15 11.32
CA ALA A 223 13.41 -7.81 11.86
C ALA A 223 12.13 -7.08 11.44
N MET A 224 11.65 -6.22 12.33
CA MET A 224 10.68 -5.19 11.97
C MET A 224 11.36 -4.12 11.09
N PRO A 225 10.61 -3.46 10.17
CA PRO A 225 11.15 -2.39 9.34
C PRO A 225 11.78 -1.25 10.15
N ALA A 226 12.77 -0.59 9.54
CA ALA A 226 13.39 0.62 10.06
C ALA A 226 12.43 1.82 10.05
N LYS A 227 12.79 2.93 10.71
CA LYS A 227 11.92 4.10 10.85
C LYS A 227 11.48 4.69 9.50
N ALA A 228 12.31 4.62 8.47
CA ALA A 228 11.97 5.09 7.13
C ALA A 228 10.70 4.42 6.54
N LEU A 229 10.40 3.17 6.90
CA LEU A 229 9.28 2.38 6.37
C LEU A 229 8.27 1.93 7.44
N ARG A 230 8.62 2.04 8.72
CA ARG A 230 7.78 1.58 9.83
C ARG A 230 6.52 2.46 9.98
N MET A 231 5.36 1.82 9.86
CA MET A 231 4.04 2.46 9.89
C MET A 231 3.27 2.19 11.18
N ILE A 232 3.93 1.65 12.21
CA ILE A 232 3.39 1.45 13.56
C ILE A 232 4.42 1.94 14.57
N ASP A 233 4.05 2.85 15.47
CA ASP A 233 4.90 3.38 16.54
C ASP A 233 4.83 2.50 17.80
N ILE A 234 3.63 2.06 18.16
CA ILE A 234 3.32 1.32 19.40
C ILE A 234 2.43 0.13 19.06
N ILE A 235 2.67 -1.01 19.70
CA ILE A 235 1.69 -2.08 19.84
C ILE A 235 0.93 -1.83 21.14
N ASP A 236 -0.29 -1.32 21.06
CA ASP A 236 -1.10 -0.98 22.24
C ASP A 236 -1.68 -2.22 22.90
N ILE A 237 -2.11 -3.18 22.07
CA ILE A 237 -2.77 -4.41 22.52
C ILE A 237 -2.19 -5.56 21.72
N TYR A 238 -1.61 -6.54 22.40
CA TYR A 238 -1.30 -7.84 21.83
C TYR A 238 -1.80 -8.95 22.74
N ILE A 239 -2.69 -9.77 22.21
CA ILE A 239 -3.30 -10.92 22.90
C ILE A 239 -3.03 -12.15 22.02
N PRO A 240 -2.03 -13.00 22.35
CA PRO A 240 -1.59 -14.11 21.49
C PRO A 240 -2.68 -15.12 21.13
N ASP A 241 -3.64 -15.31 22.03
CA ASP A 241 -4.79 -16.22 21.95
C ASP A 241 -6.12 -15.47 21.85
N GLY A 242 -6.09 -14.19 21.48
CA GLY A 242 -7.27 -13.37 21.30
C GLY A 242 -7.95 -13.55 19.94
N GLY A 243 -9.03 -12.80 19.74
CA GLY A 243 -9.80 -12.83 18.50
C GLY A 243 -10.82 -13.97 18.45
N PRO A 244 -11.77 -13.92 17.51
CA PRO A 244 -12.87 -14.89 17.39
C PRO A 244 -12.41 -16.34 17.17
N PHE A 245 -11.19 -16.55 16.69
CA PHE A 245 -10.63 -17.89 16.43
C PHE A 245 -9.66 -18.36 17.52
N GLY A 246 -9.37 -17.53 18.53
CA GLY A 246 -8.37 -17.83 19.56
C GLY A 246 -6.93 -17.94 19.01
N LEU A 247 -6.66 -17.34 17.85
CA LEU A 247 -5.37 -17.45 17.13
C LEU A 247 -4.50 -16.19 17.23
N GLY A 248 -5.05 -15.10 17.80
CA GLY A 248 -4.33 -13.86 18.02
C GLY A 248 -5.14 -12.62 17.62
N PHE A 249 -5.05 -11.60 18.46
CA PHE A 249 -5.48 -10.24 18.17
C PHE A 249 -4.34 -9.25 18.48
N ILE A 250 -4.18 -8.26 17.62
CA ILE A 250 -3.21 -7.19 17.80
C ILE A 250 -3.76 -5.85 17.31
N ARG A 251 -3.50 -4.79 18.07
CA ARG A 251 -3.73 -3.40 17.70
C ARG A 251 -2.44 -2.61 17.84
N GLY A 252 -2.07 -1.88 16.79
CA GLY A 252 -0.98 -0.91 16.84
C GLY A 252 -1.45 0.49 16.48
N THR A 253 -0.66 1.48 16.90
CA THR A 253 -0.91 2.89 16.62
C THR A 253 0.29 3.58 16.02
N LYS A 254 -0.01 4.63 15.25
CA LYS A 254 0.97 5.57 14.73
C LYS A 254 0.44 6.99 14.91
N LYS A 255 1.32 7.89 15.38
CA LYS A 255 1.01 9.32 15.37
C LYS A 255 1.17 9.83 13.94
N VAL A 256 0.18 10.59 13.46
CA VAL A 256 0.32 11.29 12.19
C VAL A 256 1.29 12.46 12.38
N ASP A 257 2.37 12.46 11.62
CA ASP A 257 3.35 13.53 11.58
C ASP A 257 3.39 14.12 10.16
N PRO A 258 2.92 15.38 9.97
CA PRO A 258 2.94 16.06 8.68
C PRO A 258 4.30 16.14 8.01
N SER A 259 5.39 16.00 8.77
CA SER A 259 6.76 16.04 8.25
C SER A 259 7.23 14.72 7.63
N GLU A 260 6.44 13.64 7.74
CA GLU A 260 6.81 12.36 7.16
C GLU A 260 6.96 12.45 5.63
N TRP A 261 8.03 11.83 5.13
CA TRP A 261 8.49 11.94 3.75
C TRP A 261 7.38 11.63 2.73
N PHE A 262 6.49 10.69 3.05
CA PHE A 262 5.44 10.25 2.14
C PHE A 262 4.37 11.34 1.90
N PHE A 263 4.12 12.27 2.84
CA PHE A 263 3.18 13.37 2.56
C PHE A 263 3.72 14.35 1.52
N LYS A 264 5.04 14.55 1.50
CA LYS A 264 5.71 15.33 0.45
C LYS A 264 5.74 14.58 -0.88
N ALA A 265 5.90 13.26 -0.83
CA ALA A 265 5.97 12.41 -2.03
C ALA A 265 4.59 12.15 -2.66
N HIS A 266 3.52 12.11 -1.84
CA HIS A 266 2.22 11.58 -2.22
C HIS A 266 1.09 12.49 -1.70
N PHE A 267 0.56 13.43 -2.47
CA PHE A 267 1.00 13.85 -3.81
C PHE A 267 1.35 15.33 -3.81
N TYR A 268 2.04 15.77 -4.85
CA TYR A 268 2.25 17.18 -5.10
C TYR A 268 0.90 17.93 -5.14
N GLN A 269 0.75 18.95 -4.29
CA GLN A 269 -0.48 19.76 -4.11
C GLN A 269 -1.71 18.99 -3.56
N ASP A 270 -1.55 17.74 -3.15
CA ASP A 270 -2.62 16.91 -2.59
C ASP A 270 -2.05 15.87 -1.59
N PRO A 271 -1.47 16.32 -0.46
CA PRO A 271 -0.81 15.43 0.49
C PRO A 271 -1.80 14.49 1.17
N VAL A 272 -1.53 13.19 1.08
CA VAL A 272 -2.33 12.12 1.66
C VAL A 272 -1.45 10.90 1.90
N CYS A 273 -1.59 10.21 3.03
CA CYS A 273 -0.85 8.98 3.25
C CYS A 273 -1.20 7.94 2.16
N PRO A 274 -0.21 7.33 1.49
CA PRO A 274 -0.47 6.25 0.56
C PRO A 274 -1.25 5.11 1.22
N GLY A 275 -2.34 4.67 0.59
CA GLY A 275 -3.13 3.52 1.08
C GLY A 275 -2.29 2.24 1.16
N SER A 276 -1.29 2.11 0.29
CA SER A 276 -0.29 1.06 0.28
C SER A 276 0.52 0.98 1.58
N LEU A 277 0.92 2.12 2.16
CA LEU A 277 1.55 2.18 3.49
C LEU A 277 0.57 1.83 4.62
N GLY A 278 -0.71 2.15 4.44
CA GLY A 278 -1.79 1.67 5.32
C GLY A 278 -1.88 0.14 5.37
N ILE A 279 -1.81 -0.54 4.22
CA ILE A 279 -1.77 -2.01 4.18
C ILE A 279 -0.47 -2.55 4.78
N GLU A 280 0.68 -1.92 4.50
CA GLU A 280 1.96 -2.32 5.09
C GLU A 280 1.94 -2.20 6.62
N SER A 281 1.28 -1.19 7.18
CA SER A 281 1.12 -1.07 8.64
C SER A 281 0.42 -2.29 9.26
N PHE A 282 -0.54 -2.88 8.55
CA PHE A 282 -1.25 -4.08 8.97
C PHE A 282 -0.38 -5.34 8.81
N LEU A 283 0.35 -5.46 7.71
CA LEU A 283 1.34 -6.54 7.53
C LEU A 283 2.45 -6.48 8.59
N GLN A 284 2.85 -5.28 9.03
CA GLN A 284 3.80 -5.11 10.14
C GLN A 284 3.26 -5.67 11.47
N LEU A 285 1.96 -5.57 11.74
CA LEU A 285 1.37 -6.25 12.89
C LEU A 285 1.47 -7.78 12.77
N ILE A 286 1.24 -8.33 11.58
CA ILE A 286 1.38 -9.77 11.34
C ILE A 286 2.85 -10.21 11.48
N LYS A 287 3.81 -9.43 10.95
CA LYS A 287 5.26 -9.64 11.15
C LYS A 287 5.61 -9.65 12.65
N PHE A 288 5.02 -8.75 13.44
CA PHE A 288 5.24 -8.72 14.90
C PHE A 288 4.75 -9.99 15.60
N ILE A 289 3.55 -10.49 15.25
CA ILE A 289 3.04 -11.77 15.78
C ILE A 289 3.99 -12.92 15.38
N ALA A 290 4.37 -12.98 14.10
CA ALA A 290 5.27 -14.01 13.58
C ALA A 290 6.64 -13.97 14.28
N PHE A 291 7.21 -12.79 14.54
CA PHE A 291 8.45 -12.64 15.32
C PHE A 291 8.30 -13.15 16.76
N ASN A 292 7.21 -12.78 17.46
CA ASN A 292 7.00 -13.23 18.84
C ASN A 292 6.83 -14.75 18.95
N ARG A 293 6.29 -15.39 17.90
CA ARG A 293 6.07 -16.84 17.87
C ARG A 293 7.29 -17.62 17.39
N TRP A 294 7.94 -17.14 16.34
CA TRP A 294 8.97 -17.88 15.60
C TRP A 294 10.33 -17.16 15.58
N GLY A 295 10.58 -16.22 16.48
CA GLY A 295 11.85 -15.48 16.56
C GLY A 295 13.08 -16.38 16.76
N HIS A 296 12.92 -17.58 17.29
CA HIS A 296 13.98 -18.60 17.38
C HIS A 296 14.44 -19.15 16.02
N LEU A 297 13.72 -18.85 14.93
CA LEU A 297 14.07 -19.21 13.55
C LEU A 297 14.81 -18.10 12.80
N ALA A 298 15.15 -16.99 13.46
CA ALA A 298 15.76 -15.82 12.84
C ALA A 298 17.17 -16.06 12.25
N ASP A 299 17.82 -17.19 12.54
CA ASP A 299 19.12 -17.53 11.92
C ASP A 299 18.96 -18.34 10.62
N SER A 300 17.76 -18.83 10.32
CA SER A 300 17.52 -19.75 9.20
C SER A 300 16.34 -19.35 8.30
N TYR A 301 15.51 -18.40 8.73
CA TYR A 301 14.33 -17.95 8.00
C TYR A 301 14.24 -16.43 7.93
N ARG A 302 13.67 -15.90 6.84
CA ARG A 302 13.25 -14.49 6.69
C ARG A 302 11.74 -14.39 6.57
N PHE A 303 11.20 -13.19 6.73
CA PHE A 303 9.82 -12.91 6.33
C PHE A 303 9.64 -13.05 4.80
N GLY A 304 8.48 -13.58 4.43
CA GLY A 304 8.00 -13.71 3.06
C GLY A 304 6.52 -13.33 2.96
N HIS A 305 6.08 -13.06 1.74
CA HIS A 305 4.67 -12.80 1.45
C HIS A 305 3.92 -14.09 1.14
N ILE A 306 2.62 -14.11 1.38
CA ILE A 306 1.77 -15.21 0.94
C ILE A 306 1.63 -15.16 -0.58
N ILE A 307 1.91 -16.28 -1.24
CA ILE A 307 1.81 -16.42 -2.69
C ILE A 307 0.66 -17.37 -3.06
N GLY A 308 0.07 -17.19 -4.23
CA GLY A 308 -0.98 -18.04 -4.80
C GLY A 308 -2.34 -17.93 -4.09
N LYS A 309 -2.50 -17.00 -3.15
CA LYS A 309 -3.79 -16.75 -2.48
C LYS A 309 -4.29 -15.34 -2.78
N PRO A 310 -5.58 -15.18 -3.09
CA PRO A 310 -6.17 -13.86 -3.29
C PRO A 310 -6.30 -13.12 -1.96
N HIS A 311 -6.04 -11.82 -1.99
CA HIS A 311 -6.33 -10.86 -0.93
C HIS A 311 -7.11 -9.68 -1.49
N SER A 312 -7.81 -8.97 -0.62
CA SER A 312 -8.60 -7.81 -1.01
C SER A 312 -8.54 -6.70 0.03
N TRP A 313 -8.71 -5.47 -0.43
CA TRP A 313 -8.80 -4.31 0.44
C TRP A 313 -9.87 -3.35 -0.05
N THR A 314 -10.40 -2.56 0.88
CA THR A 314 -11.37 -1.50 0.62
C THR A 314 -10.94 -0.22 1.30
N TYR A 315 -11.03 0.90 0.59
CA TYR A 315 -10.78 2.23 1.13
C TYR A 315 -12.07 3.07 1.07
N ARG A 316 -12.45 3.65 2.21
CA ARG A 316 -13.60 4.56 2.37
C ARG A 316 -13.23 5.83 3.13
N GLY A 317 -11.96 6.21 3.02
CA GLY A 317 -11.45 7.44 3.58
C GLY A 317 -9.97 7.66 3.28
N GLN A 318 -9.42 8.73 3.81
CA GLN A 318 -8.06 9.19 3.58
C GLN A 318 -7.43 9.69 4.89
N ILE A 319 -6.11 9.59 4.95
CA ILE A 319 -5.30 10.10 6.05
C ILE A 319 -4.55 11.33 5.52
N THR A 320 -4.89 12.51 6.01
CA THR A 320 -4.30 13.79 5.62
C THR A 320 -3.36 14.30 6.72
N PRO A 321 -2.53 15.33 6.44
CA PRO A 321 -1.67 15.93 7.45
C PRO A 321 -2.41 16.53 8.66
N GLU A 322 -3.70 16.84 8.54
CA GLU A 322 -4.52 17.37 9.62
C GLU A 322 -4.99 16.29 10.62
N ASN A 323 -4.87 15.01 10.25
CA ASN A 323 -5.19 13.92 11.16
C ASN A 323 -4.17 13.80 12.29
N THR A 324 -4.54 13.10 13.37
CA THR A 324 -3.68 13.01 14.56
C THR A 324 -3.18 11.60 14.83
N LYS A 325 -4.02 10.59 14.64
CA LYS A 325 -3.72 9.22 15.06
C LYS A 325 -4.28 8.19 14.09
N ILE A 326 -3.43 7.23 13.75
CA ILE A 326 -3.78 6.02 13.03
C ILE A 326 -3.83 4.87 14.04
N GLU A 327 -4.88 4.05 13.94
CA GLU A 327 -5.04 2.79 14.67
C GLU A 327 -5.26 1.66 13.66
N VAL A 328 -4.51 0.58 13.81
CA VAL A 328 -4.51 -0.56 12.91
C VAL A 328 -4.76 -1.82 13.73
N GLU A 329 -5.66 -2.67 13.27
CA GLU A 329 -6.10 -3.87 13.97
C GLU A 329 -5.95 -5.09 13.07
N ALA A 330 -5.48 -6.19 13.64
CA ALA A 330 -5.41 -7.49 12.98
C ALA A 330 -5.99 -8.60 13.84
N VAL A 331 -6.84 -9.42 13.24
CA VAL A 331 -7.36 -10.67 13.78
C VAL A 331 -6.78 -11.82 12.96
N VAL A 332 -6.07 -12.73 13.62
CA VAL A 332 -5.51 -13.92 12.96
C VAL A 332 -6.63 -14.88 12.59
N THR A 333 -6.70 -15.25 11.31
CA THR A 333 -7.72 -16.15 10.75
C THR A 333 -7.18 -17.54 10.48
N SER A 334 -5.87 -17.67 10.25
CA SER A 334 -5.20 -18.97 10.07
C SER A 334 -3.76 -18.87 10.55
N LEU A 335 -3.30 -19.90 11.24
CA LEU A 335 -1.93 -20.01 11.72
C LEU A 335 -1.44 -21.43 11.47
N HIS A 336 -0.23 -21.57 10.97
CA HIS A 336 0.40 -22.85 10.72
C HIS A 336 1.88 -22.79 11.10
N ASP A 337 2.37 -23.78 11.86
CA ASP A 337 3.73 -23.76 12.37
C ASP A 337 4.75 -24.42 11.44
N MET A 338 4.45 -25.58 10.84
CA MET A 338 5.41 -26.37 10.06
C MET A 338 4.68 -27.20 8.99
N PRO A 339 5.28 -27.46 7.81
CA PRO A 339 6.70 -27.28 7.48
C PRO A 339 7.08 -25.87 7.00
N VAL A 340 6.10 -25.04 6.62
CA VAL A 340 6.30 -23.64 6.22
C VAL A 340 5.45 -22.77 7.16
N PRO A 341 6.04 -22.12 8.17
CA PRO A 341 5.29 -21.30 9.10
C PRO A 341 4.59 -20.14 8.38
N TYR A 342 3.30 -19.91 8.66
CA TYR A 342 2.56 -18.77 8.13
C TYR A 342 1.41 -18.30 9.03
N ILE A 343 1.08 -17.01 8.90
CA ILE A 343 -0.06 -16.36 9.55
C ILE A 343 -0.88 -15.67 8.47
N MET A 344 -2.20 -15.90 8.46
CA MET A 344 -3.18 -15.12 7.72
C MET A 344 -4.01 -14.29 8.69
N ALA A 345 -4.41 -13.09 8.29
CA ALA A 345 -5.24 -12.21 9.10
C ALA A 345 -6.18 -11.36 8.25
N ASN A 346 -7.24 -10.90 8.90
CA ASN A 346 -8.08 -9.79 8.43
C ASN A 346 -7.90 -8.60 9.37
N GLY A 347 -8.17 -7.41 8.89
CA GLY A 347 -7.93 -6.21 9.68
C GLY A 347 -8.68 -4.98 9.21
N TYR A 348 -8.61 -3.97 10.07
CA TYR A 348 -9.15 -2.65 9.81
C TYR A 348 -8.11 -1.59 10.15
N LEU A 349 -8.18 -0.46 9.45
CA LEU A 349 -7.45 0.75 9.80
C LEU A 349 -8.46 1.86 10.03
N LYS A 350 -8.29 2.60 11.13
CA LYS A 350 -9.04 3.82 11.41
C LYS A 350 -8.11 5.00 11.64
N VAL A 351 -8.57 6.18 11.25
CA VAL A 351 -7.91 7.45 11.50
C VAL A 351 -8.82 8.32 12.34
N ASP A 352 -8.31 8.86 13.45
CA ASP A 352 -9.06 9.68 14.41
C ASP A 352 -10.43 9.07 14.80
N GLY A 353 -10.47 7.74 14.94
CA GLY A 353 -11.67 6.98 15.32
C GLY A 353 -12.58 6.53 14.17
N LEU A 354 -12.36 6.97 12.93
CA LEU A 354 -13.14 6.57 11.75
C LEU A 354 -12.50 5.40 11.02
N TYR A 355 -13.17 4.25 10.93
CA TYR A 355 -12.70 3.11 10.13
C TYR A 355 -12.73 3.47 8.66
N ILE A 356 -11.57 3.49 8.03
CA ILE A 356 -11.42 3.89 6.62
C ILE A 356 -10.93 2.75 5.74
N TYR A 357 -10.13 1.82 6.26
CA TYR A 357 -9.67 0.66 5.49
C TYR A 357 -10.18 -0.65 6.07
N LYS A 358 -10.42 -1.60 5.17
CA LYS A 358 -10.66 -3.02 5.47
C LYS A 358 -9.66 -3.84 4.66
N MET A 359 -9.00 -4.80 5.30
CA MET A 359 -7.99 -5.66 4.68
C MET A 359 -8.37 -7.13 4.94
N GLU A 360 -8.42 -7.95 3.89
CA GLU A 360 -8.91 -9.32 3.97
C GLU A 360 -7.93 -10.29 3.30
N ASN A 361 -7.68 -11.40 3.98
CA ASN A 361 -6.87 -12.53 3.51
C ASN A 361 -5.41 -12.17 3.19
N PHE A 362 -4.82 -11.23 3.94
CA PHE A 362 -3.38 -11.01 3.88
C PHE A 362 -2.65 -11.93 4.85
N GLY A 363 -1.35 -12.08 4.66
CA GLY A 363 -0.54 -12.85 5.59
C GLY A 363 0.96 -12.70 5.36
N ILE A 364 1.71 -13.29 6.27
CA ILE A 364 3.16 -13.41 6.24
C ILE A 364 3.52 -14.88 6.42
N LYS A 365 4.49 -15.36 5.63
CA LYS A 365 5.12 -16.66 5.80
C LYS A 365 6.57 -16.49 6.22
N LEU A 366 7.18 -17.57 6.71
CA LEU A 366 8.63 -17.66 6.85
C LEU A 366 9.21 -18.44 5.66
N VAL A 367 10.34 -17.95 5.14
CA VAL A 367 11.06 -18.54 3.99
C VAL A 367 12.47 -18.88 4.43
N SER A 368 12.92 -20.10 4.13
CA SER A 368 14.31 -20.54 4.40
C SER A 368 15.30 -19.61 3.70
N ILE A 369 16.38 -19.25 4.40
CA ILE A 369 17.52 -18.49 3.84
C ILE A 369 18.61 -19.45 3.32
N LYS A 370 18.52 -20.74 3.67
CA LYS A 370 19.42 -21.79 3.18
C LYS A 370 19.03 -22.28 1.80
#